data_AF-A0A3C1E0V4-F1
#
_entry.id   AF-A0A3C1E0V4-F1
#
_cell.length_a   1.000
_cell.length_b   1.000
_cell.length_c   1.000
_cell.angle_alpha   90.00
_cell.angle_beta   90.00
_cell.angle_gamma   90.00
#
_symmetry.space_group_name_H-M   'P 1'
#
loop_
_entity.id
_entity.type
_entity.pdbx_description
1 polymer ?
#
loop_
_entity_poly.entity_id
_entity_poly.type
_entity_poly.pdbx_seq_one_letter_code
_entity_poly.pdbx_strand_id
1 'polypeptide(L)'
;VTAFGVFWMTQYIGQALPDELIEAGRIDGANMFATFWHIGLPSARPAASMLALFTFIMTWTNFFWPFIVLNQNNPTLPVSLAT
;
A
#
# COMPACT_ATOMS: atom_id res chain seq x y z
N VAL A 1 9.46 -2.77 -0.01
CA VAL A 1 8.50 -2.51 1.09
C VAL A 1 9.18 -1.61 2.10
N THR A 2 8.61 -0.44 2.40
CA THR A 2 9.19 0.51 3.37
C THR A 2 8.69 0.18 4.77
N ALA A 3 9.52 0.41 5.81
CA ALA A 3 9.12 0.22 7.20
C ALA A 3 7.88 1.06 7.57
N PHE A 4 7.78 2.26 6.99
CA PHE A 4 6.61 3.14 7.13
C PHE A 4 5.32 2.47 6.66
N GLY A 5 5.33 1.81 5.49
CA GLY A 5 4.13 1.16 4.95
C GLY A 5 3.62 0.04 5.85
N VAL A 6 4.52 -0.77 6.42
CA VAL A 6 4.15 -1.81 7.38
C VAL A 6 3.56 -1.19 8.64
N PHE A 7 4.23 -0.19 9.23
CA PHE A 7 3.73 0.50 10.42
C PHE A 7 2.36 1.13 10.18
N TRP A 8 2.19 1.89 9.09
CA TRP A 8 0.93 2.54 8.71
C TRP A 8 -0.22 1.56 8.61
N MET A 9 -0.04 0.46 7.89
CA MET A 9 -1.08 -0.56 7.70
C MET A 9 -1.43 -1.26 9.01
N THR A 10 -0.43 -1.63 9.81
CA THR A 10 -0.66 -2.29 11.11
C THR A 10 -1.40 -1.38 12.09
N GLN A 11 -1.00 -0.11 12.19
CA GLN A 11 -1.67 0.86 13.06
C GLN A 11 -3.12 1.09 12.64
N TYR A 12 -3.36 1.26 11.33
CA TYR A 12 -4.70 1.50 10.83
C TYR A 12 -5.62 0.29 11.04
N ILE A 13 -5.18 -0.92 10.67
CA ILE A 13 -6.00 -2.13 10.81
C ILE A 13 -6.33 -2.38 12.28
N GLY A 14 -5.37 -2.17 13.20
CA GLY A 14 -5.61 -2.33 14.64
C GLY A 14 -6.64 -1.37 15.23
N GLN A 15 -6.92 -0.23 14.56
CA GLN A 15 -7.96 0.71 14.98
C GLN A 15 -9.27 0.54 14.18
N ALA A 16 -9.17 0.17 12.91
CA ALA A 16 -10.28 0.15 11.97
C ALA A 16 -11.10 -1.14 12.01
N LEU A 17 -10.51 -2.25 12.46
CA LEU A 17 -11.17 -3.56 12.48
C LEU A 17 -11.34 -4.06 13.92
N PRO A 18 -12.54 -3.97 14.50
CA PRO A 18 -12.86 -4.59 15.78
C PRO A 18 -12.73 -6.12 15.71
N ASP A 19 -12.17 -6.72 16.78
CA ASP A 19 -11.99 -8.18 16.87
C ASP A 19 -13.32 -8.95 16.80
N GLU A 20 -14.41 -8.36 17.28
CA GLU A 20 -15.77 -8.90 17.20
C GLU A 20 -16.24 -9.21 15.76
N LEU A 21 -15.77 -8.46 14.75
CA LEU A 21 -16.08 -8.75 13.35
C LEU A 21 -15.35 -10.01 12.85
N ILE A 22 -14.14 -10.24 13.36
CA ILE A 22 -13.35 -11.44 13.05
C ILE A 22 -14.01 -12.65 13.71
N GLU A 23 -14.45 -12.51 14.96
CA GLU A 23 -15.17 -13.55 15.70
C GLU A 23 -16.52 -13.88 15.05
N ALA A 24 -17.30 -12.86 14.65
CA ALA A 24 -18.54 -13.05 13.91
C ALA A 24 -18.31 -13.86 12.62
N GLY A 25 -17.28 -13.52 11.84
CA GLY A 25 -16.92 -14.30 10.66
C GLY A 25 -16.61 -15.77 10.97
N ARG A 26 -15.96 -16.06 12.11
CA ARG A 26 -15.68 -17.45 12.53
C ARG A 26 -16.95 -18.19 12.96
N ILE A 27 -17.87 -17.52 13.65
CA ILE A 27 -19.17 -18.07 14.04
C ILE A 27 -20.01 -18.39 12.79
N ASP A 28 -19.95 -17.52 11.77
CA ASP A 28 -20.60 -17.72 10.47
C ASP A 28 -19.92 -18.81 9.59
N GLY A 29 -18.88 -19.48 10.12
CA GLY A 29 -18.17 -20.55 9.44
C GLY A 29 -17.18 -20.09 8.38
N ALA A 30 -16.89 -18.78 8.30
CA ALA A 30 -15.87 -18.28 7.39
C ALA A 30 -14.49 -18.79 7.83
N ASN A 31 -13.77 -19.41 6.88
CA ASN A 31 -12.38 -19.76 7.10
C ASN A 31 -11.50 -18.49 7.14
N MET A 32 -10.28 -18.61 7.65
CA MET A 32 -9.40 -17.45 7.86
C MET A 32 -9.10 -16.66 6.57
N PHE A 33 -9.01 -17.35 5.43
CA PHE A 33 -8.80 -16.68 4.14
C PHE A 33 -10.04 -15.90 3.70
N ALA A 34 -11.23 -16.47 3.90
CA ALA A 34 -12.50 -15.80 3.64
C ALA A 34 -12.68 -14.57 4.55
N THR A 35 -12.39 -14.70 5.85
CA THR A 35 -12.40 -13.57 6.79
C THR A 35 -11.43 -12.47 6.36
N PHE A 36 -10.20 -12.83 5.97
CA PHE A 36 -9.24 -11.85 5.46
C PHE A 36 -9.76 -11.15 4.20
N TRP A 37 -10.26 -11.89 3.22
CA TRP A 37 -10.64 -11.33 1.92
C TRP A 37 -11.93 -10.50 1.96
N HIS A 38 -12.91 -10.90 2.78
CA HIS A 38 -14.24 -10.27 2.82
C HIS A 38 -14.39 -9.26 3.96
N ILE A 39 -13.59 -9.35 5.02
CA ILE A 39 -13.68 -8.44 6.18
C ILE A 39 -12.40 -7.61 6.28
N GLY A 40 -11.23 -8.26 6.41
CA GLY A 40 -9.97 -7.55 6.63
C GLY A 40 -9.56 -6.63 5.47
N LEU A 41 -9.58 -7.15 4.24
CA LEU A 41 -9.09 -6.46 3.06
C LEU A 41 -9.99 -5.27 2.68
N PRO A 42 -11.34 -5.36 2.71
CA PRO A 42 -12.22 -4.22 2.52
C PRO A 42 -12.03 -3.11 3.55
N SER A 43 -11.89 -3.48 4.83
CA SER A 43 -11.62 -2.51 5.90
C SER A 43 -10.29 -1.80 5.73
N ALA A 44 -9.27 -2.48 5.18
CA ALA A 44 -7.95 -1.91 4.92
C ALA A 44 -7.87 -0.99 3.68
N ARG A 45 -8.90 -0.95 2.81
CA ARG A 45 -8.88 -0.21 1.53
C ARG A 45 -8.55 1.28 1.67
N PRO A 46 -9.10 2.04 2.64
CA PRO A 46 -8.82 3.47 2.76
C PRO A 46 -7.33 3.73 3.06
N ALA A 47 -6.75 3.01 4.02
CA ALA A 47 -5.33 3.15 4.36
C ALA A 47 -4.40 2.68 3.24
N ALA A 48 -4.75 1.58 2.58
CA ALA A 48 -4.00 1.10 1.42
C ALA A 48 -4.00 2.11 0.27
N SER A 49 -5.13 2.80 0.04
CA SER A 49 -5.24 3.84 -0.98
C SER A 49 -4.31 5.02 -0.69
N MET A 50 -4.24 5.45 0.57
CA MET A 50 -3.32 6.52 0.98
C MET A 50 -1.85 6.10 0.84
N LEU A 51 -1.52 4.88 1.26
CA LEU A 51 -0.17 4.35 1.12
C LEU A 51 0.24 4.23 -0.35
N ALA A 52 -0.68 3.82 -1.23
CA ALA A 52 -0.46 3.76 -2.66
C ALA A 52 -0.19 5.15 -3.25
N LEU A 53 -0.98 6.16 -2.87
CA LEU A 53 -0.76 7.56 -3.27
C LEU A 53 0.62 8.06 -2.86
N PHE A 54 0.99 7.89 -1.59
CA PHE A 54 2.30 8.32 -1.09
C PHE A 54 3.45 7.62 -1.80
N THR A 55 3.33 6.31 -1.98
CA THR A 55 4.33 5.51 -2.71
C THR A 55 4.46 5.99 -4.14
N PHE A 56 3.33 6.20 -4.82
CA PHE A 56 3.30 6.67 -6.20
C PHE A 56 4.00 8.02 -6.34
N ILE A 57 3.64 9.02 -5.53
CA ILE A 57 4.27 10.35 -5.59
C ILE A 57 5.76 10.24 -5.33
N MET A 58 6.17 9.50 -4.29
CA MET A 58 7.59 9.34 -3.93
C MET A 58 8.41 8.68 -5.04
N THR A 59 7.84 7.69 -5.73
CA THR A 59 8.51 7.00 -6.85
C THR A 59 8.49 7.86 -8.11
N TRP A 60 7.38 8.52 -8.41
CA TRP A 60 7.21 9.33 -9.61
C TRP A 60 8.11 10.57 -9.61
N THR A 61 8.26 11.23 -8.45
CA THR A 61 9.13 12.40 -8.30
C THR A 61 10.60 12.02 -8.08
N ASN A 62 10.92 10.73 -8.01
CA ASN A 62 12.30 10.29 -7.85
C ASN A 62 13.12 10.61 -9.10
N PHE A 63 14.03 11.57 -8.97
CA PHE A 63 14.89 11.99 -10.07
C PHE A 63 16.28 11.34 -10.01
N PHE A 64 16.90 11.36 -8.83
CA PHE A 64 18.34 11.11 -8.69
C PHE A 64 18.75 9.69 -9.11
N TRP A 65 18.00 8.67 -8.71
CA TRP A 65 18.35 7.28 -9.04
C TRP A 65 18.17 6.96 -10.53
N PRO A 66 17.01 7.28 -11.15
CA PRO A 66 16.83 7.16 -12.60
C PRO A 66 17.86 7.95 -13.42
N PHE A 67 18.23 9.16 -12.99
CA PHE A 67 19.22 9.98 -13.69
C PHE A 67 20.60 9.30 -13.78
N ILE A 68 21.00 8.57 -12.75
CA ILE A 68 22.29 7.86 -12.72
C ILE A 68 22.25 6.57 -13.54
N VAL A 69 21.13 5.84 -13.50
CA VAL A 69 21.06 4.45 -14.00
C VAL A 69 20.48 4.35 -15.42
N LEU A 70 19.61 5.27 -15.84
CA LEU A 70 18.94 5.20 -17.13
C LEU A 70 19.77 5.84 -18.26
N ASN A 71 19.68 5.22 -19.44
CA ASN A 71 20.25 5.76 -20.67
C ASN A 71 19.28 6.73 -21.36
N GLN A 72 19.80 7.64 -22.19
CA GLN A 72 19.03 8.66 -22.91
C GLN A 72 17.94 8.11 -23.84
N ASN A 73 17.99 6.83 -24.22
CA ASN A 73 17.00 6.21 -25.10
C ASN A 73 15.67 5.87 -24.39
N ASN A 74 15.65 5.78 -23.06
CA ASN A 74 14.43 5.48 -22.30
C ASN A 74 14.44 6.14 -20.90
N PRO A 75 14.43 7.47 -20.82
CA PRO A 75 14.41 8.19 -19.56
C PRO A 75 13.01 8.19 -18.93
N THR A 76 12.94 8.41 -17.61
CA THR A 76 11.68 8.82 -16.97
C THR A 76 11.38 10.29 -17.32
N LEU A 77 10.10 10.69 -17.22
CA LEU A 77 9.69 12.08 -17.52
C LEU A 77 10.49 13.14 -16.76
N PRO A 78 10.76 12.99 -15.43
CA PRO A 78 11.59 13.98 -14.72
C PRO A 78 13.02 14.05 -15.26
N VAL A 79 13.60 12.93 -15.69
CA VAL A 79 14.97 12.89 -16.24
C VAL A 79 15.02 13.56 -17.61
N SER A 80 14.05 13.29 -18.49
CA SER A 80 14.02 13.87 -19.84
C SER A 80 13.85 15.38 -19.85
N LEU A 81 13.23 15.97 -18.83
CA LEU A 81 13.05 17.42 -18.73
C LEU A 81 14.32 18.16 -18.29
N ALA A 82 15.32 17.46 -17.76
CA ALA A 82 16.56 18.05 -17.25
C ALA A 82 17.70 18.10 -18.28
N THR A 83 17.59 17.35 -19.38
CA THR A 83 18.50 17.34 -20.53
C THR A 83 17.90 18.10 -21.69
#